data_AF-A0AB39QE52-F1
#
_entry.id   AF-A0AB39QE52-F1
#
_cell.length_a   1.000
_cell.length_b   1.000
_cell.length_c   1.000
_cell.angle_alpha   90.00
_cell.angle_beta   90.00
_cell.angle_gamma   90.00
#
_symmetry.space_group_name_H-M   'P 1'
#
loop_
_entity.id
_entity.type
_entity.pdbx_description
1 polymer ?
#
loop_
_entity_poly.entity_id
_entity_poly.type
_entity_poly.pdbx_seq_one_letter_code
_entity_poly.pdbx_strand_id
1 'polypeptide(L)'
;MSTTLTYTIHTAGDTGLHKSSVLITREREALLVDGQFTLAEQHRVLADIIDSGKELTTVVVTTSDPDYYFGLQVIRQVFPDVRIVATATTVERIEASWEGKLSAWAHLGKNLPTEVIIPEVLEGDRVSIEGHDFELRGGDPDLLWRTEYLWQPEDRAVVGGVLLFDGLPAAGTG
;
A
#
# COMPACT_ATOMS: atom_id res chain seq x y z
N MET A 1 24.59 4.94 16.09
CA MET A 1 23.79 4.24 15.06
C MET A 1 22.69 5.21 14.65
N SER A 2 22.57 5.49 13.35
CA SER A 2 21.53 6.39 12.84
C SER A 2 20.17 5.75 13.09
N THR A 3 19.24 6.47 13.71
CA THR A 3 17.85 6.05 14.01
C THR A 3 16.88 6.40 12.88
N THR A 4 17.41 6.74 11.71
CA THR A 4 16.62 7.36 10.64
C THR A 4 15.93 6.29 9.79
N LEU A 5 14.63 6.48 9.57
CA LEU A 5 13.85 5.73 8.59
C LEU A 5 14.13 6.29 7.19
N THR A 6 14.14 5.42 6.19
CA THR A 6 14.24 5.84 4.79
C THR A 6 12.91 5.58 4.10
N TYR A 7 12.40 6.58 3.39
CA TYR A 7 11.13 6.52 2.66
C TYR A 7 11.42 6.61 1.16
N THR A 8 11.07 5.57 0.41
CA THR A 8 11.15 5.52 -1.05
C THR A 8 9.73 5.52 -1.61
N ILE A 9 9.41 6.51 -2.44
CA ILE A 9 8.09 6.66 -3.05
C ILE A 9 8.13 6.09 -4.47
N HIS A 10 7.23 5.15 -4.77
CA HIS A 10 7.03 4.59 -6.10
C HIS A 10 5.72 5.11 -6.67
N THR A 11 5.78 6.08 -7.58
CA THR A 11 4.61 6.58 -8.29
C THR A 11 4.48 5.89 -9.64
N ALA A 12 3.35 5.21 -9.88
CA ALA A 12 3.11 4.54 -11.14
C ALA A 12 2.92 5.51 -12.32
N GLY A 13 3.12 4.98 -13.53
CA GLY A 13 2.73 5.67 -14.75
C GLY A 13 1.20 5.67 -14.98
N ASP A 14 0.78 6.18 -16.13
CA ASP A 14 -0.64 6.34 -16.52
C ASP A 14 -1.44 5.03 -16.35
N THR A 15 -0.85 3.90 -16.74
CA THR A 15 -1.50 2.57 -16.64
C THR A 15 -1.70 2.10 -15.21
N GLY A 16 -0.95 2.65 -14.26
CA GLY A 16 -1.12 2.42 -12.82
C GLY A 16 -1.88 3.54 -12.11
N LEU A 17 -2.59 4.39 -12.87
CA LEU A 17 -3.43 5.48 -12.34
C LEU A 17 -2.67 6.52 -11.50
N HIS A 18 -1.36 6.67 -11.71
CA HIS A 18 -0.49 7.55 -10.93
C HIS A 18 -0.50 7.28 -9.43
N LYS A 19 -0.73 6.03 -9.05
CA LYS A 19 -0.83 5.63 -7.65
C LYS A 19 0.54 5.38 -7.05
N SER A 20 0.64 5.69 -5.77
CA SER A 20 1.91 5.65 -5.05
C SER A 20 1.92 4.54 -4.02
N SER A 21 3.00 3.76 -4.01
CA SER A 21 3.39 2.91 -2.89
C SER A 21 4.58 3.55 -2.18
N VAL A 22 4.72 3.32 -0.89
CA VAL A 22 5.88 3.81 -0.12
C VAL A 22 6.60 2.64 0.53
N LEU A 23 7.86 2.44 0.15
CA LEU A 23 8.76 1.50 0.80
C LEU A 23 9.50 2.23 1.93
N ILE A 24 9.28 1.77 3.16
CA ILE A 24 9.91 2.28 4.37
C ILE A 24 10.95 1.26 4.81
N THR A 25 12.19 1.68 5.01
CA THR A 25 13.27 0.77 5.42
C THR A 25 14.02 1.28 6.63
N ARG A 26 14.55 0.30 7.38
CA ARG A 26 15.43 0.52 8.52
C ARG A 26 16.69 -0.36 8.36
N GLU A 27 17.36 -0.73 9.45
CA GLU A 27 18.68 -1.35 9.38
C GLU A 27 18.63 -2.78 8.83
N ARG A 28 17.53 -3.48 9.09
CA ARG A 28 17.28 -4.89 8.75
C ARG A 28 15.91 -5.12 8.11
N GLU A 29 14.89 -4.37 8.50
CA GLU A 29 13.50 -4.59 8.12
C GLU A 29 13.03 -3.57 7.07
N ALA A 30 11.96 -3.93 6.39
CA ALA A 30 11.19 -3.11 5.47
C ALA A 30 9.69 -3.23 5.73
N LEU A 31 8.98 -2.13 5.52
CA LEU A 31 7.54 -2.02 5.55
C LEU A 31 7.06 -1.39 4.24
N LEU A 32 6.10 -2.01 3.57
CA LEU A 32 5.49 -1.47 2.37
C LEU A 32 4.12 -0.87 2.70
N VAL A 33 3.88 0.35 2.27
CA VAL A 33 2.56 0.99 2.33
C VAL A 33 1.97 0.97 0.93
N ASP A 34 0.84 0.28 0.81
CA ASP A 34 0.06 0.06 -0.39
C ASP A 34 0.77 -0.74 -1.49
N GLY A 35 0.00 -1.61 -2.14
CA GLY A 35 0.40 -2.22 -3.41
C GLY A 35 0.21 -1.27 -4.59
N GLN A 36 0.56 -1.77 -5.77
CA GLN A 36 0.36 -1.10 -7.04
C GLN A 36 -0.87 -1.64 -7.75
N PHE A 37 -1.36 -0.90 -8.75
CA PHE A 37 -2.55 -1.32 -9.49
C PHE A 37 -2.32 -2.48 -10.46
N THR A 38 -1.15 -2.52 -11.10
CA THR A 38 -0.82 -3.56 -12.09
C THR A 38 0.32 -4.43 -11.61
N LEU A 39 0.36 -5.69 -12.08
CA LEU A 39 1.46 -6.61 -11.78
C LEU A 39 2.82 -6.04 -12.22
N ALA A 40 2.88 -5.39 -13.38
CA ALA A 40 4.12 -4.77 -13.87
C ALA A 40 4.63 -3.65 -12.96
N GLU A 41 3.75 -2.78 -12.47
CA GLU A 41 4.14 -1.73 -11.51
C GLU A 41 4.60 -2.35 -10.18
N GLN A 42 3.89 -3.38 -9.68
CA GLN A 42 4.33 -4.04 -8.45
C GLN A 42 5.69 -4.73 -8.61
N HIS A 43 6.00 -5.30 -9.78
CA HIS A 43 7.32 -5.88 -10.02
C HIS A 43 8.46 -4.87 -9.91
N ARG A 44 8.23 -3.59 -10.24
CA ARG A 44 9.24 -2.53 -10.04
C ARG A 44 9.47 -2.27 -8.56
N VAL A 45 8.39 -2.16 -7.79
CA VAL A 45 8.46 -2.02 -6.32
C VAL A 45 9.15 -3.24 -5.69
N LEU A 46 8.81 -4.45 -6.15
CA LEU A 46 9.44 -5.69 -5.68
C LEU A 46 10.96 -5.70 -5.92
N ALA A 47 11.42 -5.19 -7.08
CA ALA A 47 12.84 -5.10 -7.36
C ALA A 47 13.57 -4.24 -6.32
N ASP A 48 13.02 -3.07 -5.99
CA ASP A 48 13.61 -2.18 -4.98
C ASP A 48 13.57 -2.79 -3.57
N ILE A 49 12.52 -3.56 -3.24
CA ILE A 49 12.46 -4.32 -1.98
C ILE A 49 13.60 -5.34 -1.91
N ILE A 50 13.83 -6.10 -2.99
CA ILE A 50 14.90 -7.11 -3.04
C ILE A 50 16.28 -6.44 -2.99
N ASP A 51 16.48 -5.37 -3.77
CA ASP A 51 17.75 -4.63 -3.85
C ASP A 51 18.10 -3.95 -2.52
N SER A 52 17.10 -3.61 -1.69
CA SER A 52 17.32 -3.08 -0.35
C SER A 52 18.05 -4.05 0.58
N GLY A 53 17.97 -5.35 0.31
CA GLY A 53 18.51 -6.41 1.17
C GLY A 53 17.83 -6.51 2.54
N LYS A 54 16.69 -5.85 2.73
CA LYS A 54 15.91 -5.83 3.98
C LYS A 54 14.86 -6.92 4.00
N GLU A 55 14.52 -7.39 5.18
CA GLU A 55 13.41 -8.30 5.41
C GLU A 55 12.08 -7.54 5.35
N LEU A 56 11.27 -7.80 4.33
CA LEU A 56 9.92 -7.26 4.26
C LEU A 56 9.03 -7.98 5.28
N THR A 57 8.70 -7.31 6.38
CA THR A 57 7.93 -7.91 7.48
C THR A 57 6.43 -7.67 7.33
N THR A 58 6.06 -6.48 6.89
CA THR A 58 4.67 -6.02 6.85
C THR A 58 4.36 -5.23 5.59
N VAL A 59 3.19 -5.46 5.02
CA VAL A 59 2.54 -4.61 4.02
C VAL A 59 1.25 -4.06 4.62
N VAL A 60 1.05 -2.75 4.56
CA VAL A 60 -0.19 -2.10 5.00
C VAL A 60 -0.99 -1.68 3.78
N VAL A 61 -2.26 -2.07 3.71
CA VAL A 61 -3.21 -1.58 2.71
C VAL A 61 -4.11 -0.52 3.34
N THR A 62 -4.02 0.70 2.84
CA THR A 62 -4.73 1.86 3.40
C THR A 62 -6.18 1.90 2.95
N THR A 63 -6.49 1.49 1.71
CA THR A 63 -7.87 1.57 1.19
C THR A 63 -8.26 0.36 0.33
N SER A 64 -9.56 0.23 0.11
CA SER A 64 -10.17 -0.91 -0.61
C SER A 64 -10.26 -0.74 -2.13
N ASP A 65 -9.69 0.33 -2.69
CA ASP A 65 -9.63 0.51 -4.14
C ASP A 65 -8.53 -0.39 -4.76
N PRO A 66 -8.78 -0.95 -5.98
CA PRO A 66 -7.93 -1.99 -6.55
C PRO A 66 -6.48 -1.57 -6.77
N ASP A 67 -6.27 -0.28 -6.99
CA ASP A 67 -4.98 0.37 -7.19
C ASP A 67 -4.07 0.40 -5.96
N TYR A 68 -4.54 -0.10 -4.80
CA TYR A 68 -3.79 -0.21 -3.55
C TYR A 68 -3.48 -1.66 -3.16
N TYR A 69 -4.04 -2.67 -3.86
CA TYR A 69 -3.83 -4.08 -3.47
C TYR A 69 -3.76 -5.10 -4.62
N PHE A 70 -4.13 -4.75 -5.85
CA PHE A 70 -4.10 -5.70 -6.97
C PHE A 70 -2.70 -6.27 -7.24
N GLY A 71 -1.68 -5.44 -7.11
CA GLY A 71 -0.29 -5.83 -7.29
C GLY A 71 0.20 -6.84 -6.26
N LEU A 72 -0.42 -6.93 -5.07
CA LEU A 72 0.12 -7.67 -3.92
C LEU A 72 0.26 -9.17 -4.16
N GLN A 73 -0.37 -9.73 -5.20
CA GLN A 73 -0.08 -11.07 -5.69
C GLN A 73 1.44 -11.27 -5.92
N VAL A 74 2.11 -10.29 -6.54
CA VAL A 74 3.56 -10.33 -6.82
C VAL A 74 4.36 -10.39 -5.51
N ILE A 75 3.95 -9.62 -4.51
CA ILE A 75 4.60 -9.60 -3.19
C ILE A 75 4.41 -10.95 -2.49
N ARG A 76 3.19 -11.47 -2.42
CA ARG A 76 2.89 -12.76 -1.77
C ARG A 76 3.61 -13.93 -2.43
N GLN A 77 3.82 -13.91 -3.75
CA GLN A 77 4.57 -14.95 -4.46
C GLN A 77 6.05 -15.04 -4.07
N VAL A 78 6.67 -13.90 -3.71
CA VAL A 78 8.09 -13.86 -3.31
C VAL A 78 8.26 -13.93 -1.80
N PHE A 79 7.35 -13.32 -1.04
CA PHE A 79 7.33 -13.29 0.41
C PHE A 79 6.07 -13.98 0.93
N PRO A 80 6.01 -15.32 0.90
CA PRO A 80 4.80 -16.06 1.25
C PRO A 80 4.36 -15.87 2.70
N ASP A 81 5.27 -15.50 3.60
CA ASP A 81 5.02 -15.34 5.03
C ASP A 81 4.85 -13.86 5.45
N VAL A 82 4.92 -12.90 4.52
CA VAL A 82 4.77 -11.48 4.86
C VAL A 82 3.39 -11.20 5.42
N ARG A 83 3.30 -10.38 6.47
CA ARG A 83 2.01 -9.94 7.00
C ARG A 83 1.43 -8.87 6.10
N ILE A 84 0.25 -9.09 5.55
CA ILE A 84 -0.46 -8.09 4.73
C ILE A 84 -1.69 -7.70 5.52
N VAL A 85 -1.76 -6.46 6.00
CA VAL A 85 -2.75 -6.02 6.98
C VAL A 85 -3.51 -4.78 6.52
N ALA A 86 -4.75 -4.64 6.99
CA ALA A 86 -5.59 -3.47 6.78
C ALA A 86 -6.58 -3.28 7.95
N THR A 87 -7.30 -2.17 7.99
CA THR A 87 -8.43 -2.00 8.93
C THR A 87 -9.53 -3.02 8.64
N ALA A 88 -10.31 -3.39 9.66
CA ALA A 88 -11.46 -4.29 9.49
C ALA A 88 -12.42 -3.80 8.39
N THR A 89 -12.73 -2.50 8.39
CA THR A 89 -13.57 -1.87 7.36
C THR A 89 -12.99 -2.02 5.96
N THR A 90 -11.68 -1.85 5.78
CA THR A 90 -11.03 -2.02 4.47
C THR A 90 -11.08 -3.48 4.03
N VAL A 91 -10.82 -4.43 4.92
CA VAL A 91 -10.92 -5.87 4.63
C VAL A 91 -12.33 -6.23 4.18
N GLU A 92 -13.36 -5.88 4.95
CA GLU A 92 -14.77 -6.15 4.63
C GLU A 92 -15.17 -5.59 3.25
N ARG A 93 -14.71 -4.37 2.93
CA ARG A 93 -14.98 -3.75 1.63
C ARG A 93 -14.26 -4.44 0.48
N ILE A 94 -13.03 -4.90 0.68
CA ILE A 94 -12.31 -5.69 -0.33
C ILE A 94 -13.07 -6.99 -0.57
N GLU A 95 -13.37 -7.75 0.49
CA GLU A 95 -14.12 -9.01 0.42
C GLU A 95 -15.45 -8.86 -0.34
N ALA A 96 -16.19 -7.78 -0.08
CA ALA A 96 -17.48 -7.54 -0.71
C ALA A 96 -17.40 -7.12 -2.20
N SER A 97 -16.23 -6.70 -2.72
CA SER A 97 -16.15 -6.03 -4.02
C SER A 97 -15.07 -6.52 -4.98
N TRP A 98 -14.12 -7.35 -4.53
CA TRP A 98 -12.95 -7.71 -5.34
C TRP A 98 -13.31 -8.44 -6.64
N GLU A 99 -14.28 -9.36 -6.63
CA GLU A 99 -14.71 -10.11 -7.83
C GLU A 99 -15.24 -9.17 -8.92
N GLY A 100 -16.12 -8.23 -8.53
CA GLY A 100 -16.67 -7.23 -9.44
C GLY A 100 -15.57 -6.31 -9.99
N LYS A 101 -14.58 -5.96 -9.17
CA LYS A 101 -13.42 -5.16 -9.59
C LYS A 101 -12.55 -5.93 -10.59
N LEU A 102 -12.28 -7.23 -10.39
CA LEU A 102 -11.56 -8.04 -11.37
C LEU A 102 -12.27 -8.04 -12.73
N SER A 103 -13.60 -8.22 -12.74
CA SER A 103 -14.37 -8.18 -13.97
C SER A 103 -14.33 -6.80 -14.64
N ALA A 104 -14.43 -5.71 -13.86
CA ALA A 104 -14.39 -4.35 -14.39
C ALA A 104 -13.03 -4.02 -15.03
N TRP A 105 -11.94 -4.55 -14.48
CA TRP A 105 -10.58 -4.30 -14.93
C TRP A 105 -10.00 -5.38 -15.85
N ALA A 106 -10.83 -6.29 -16.38
CA ALA A 106 -10.40 -7.38 -17.26
C ALA A 106 -9.59 -6.93 -18.50
N HIS A 107 -9.78 -5.70 -18.96
CA HIS A 107 -9.04 -5.12 -20.08
C HIS A 107 -7.53 -4.94 -19.81
N LEU A 108 -7.08 -5.01 -18.55
CA LEU A 108 -5.65 -5.01 -18.20
C LEU A 108 -4.92 -6.27 -18.69
N GLY A 109 -5.63 -7.34 -19.03
CA GLY A 109 -5.05 -8.56 -19.59
C GLY A 109 -3.98 -9.16 -18.66
N LYS A 110 -2.75 -9.31 -19.15
CA LYS A 110 -1.64 -9.90 -18.38
C LYS A 110 -1.20 -9.07 -17.17
N ASN A 111 -1.64 -7.82 -17.07
CA ASN A 111 -1.34 -6.94 -15.94
C ASN A 111 -2.37 -7.04 -14.81
N LEU A 112 -3.49 -7.75 -15.02
CA LEU A 112 -4.48 -8.02 -13.99
C LEU A 112 -3.98 -9.16 -13.08
N PRO A 113 -4.14 -9.08 -11.75
CA PRO A 113 -3.90 -10.23 -10.89
C PRO A 113 -4.84 -11.40 -11.25
N THR A 114 -4.30 -12.61 -11.15
CA THR A 114 -5.05 -13.86 -11.23
C THR A 114 -5.58 -14.28 -9.86
N GLU A 115 -5.01 -13.74 -8.79
CA GLU A 115 -5.41 -13.98 -7.40
C GLU A 115 -5.41 -12.65 -6.65
N VAL A 116 -6.53 -12.35 -5.97
CA VAL A 116 -6.61 -11.19 -5.09
C VAL A 116 -6.20 -11.60 -3.68
N ILE A 117 -5.23 -10.88 -3.12
CA ILE A 117 -4.83 -11.04 -1.73
C ILE A 117 -5.76 -10.22 -0.85
N ILE A 118 -6.54 -10.92 -0.02
CA ILE A 118 -7.33 -10.29 1.04
C ILE A 118 -6.41 -10.03 2.24
N PRO A 119 -6.24 -8.79 2.71
CA PRO A 119 -5.43 -8.50 3.89
C PRO A 119 -6.03 -9.11 5.16
N GLU A 120 -5.17 -9.41 6.13
CA GLU A 120 -5.57 -9.71 7.49
C GLU A 120 -6.07 -8.43 8.19
N VAL A 121 -7.00 -8.59 9.13
CA VAL A 121 -7.41 -7.47 9.98
C VAL A 121 -6.27 -7.12 10.93
N LEU A 122 -5.86 -5.85 10.91
CA LEU A 122 -4.88 -5.33 11.87
C LEU A 122 -5.51 -5.31 13.27
N GLU A 123 -4.87 -6.00 14.21
CA GLU A 123 -5.23 -5.89 15.62
C GLU A 123 -4.70 -4.56 16.18
N GLY A 124 -5.62 -3.71 16.65
CA GLY A 124 -5.29 -2.35 17.07
C GLY A 124 -5.12 -1.39 15.90
N ASP A 125 -4.33 -0.33 16.11
CA ASP A 125 -4.17 0.78 15.17
C ASP A 125 -2.71 1.04 14.82
N ARG A 126 -1.81 0.06 15.02
CA ARG A 126 -0.37 0.25 14.85
C ARG A 126 0.33 -0.90 14.15
N VAL A 127 1.34 -0.54 13.38
CA VAL A 127 2.37 -1.44 12.87
C VAL A 127 3.75 -0.88 13.25
N SER A 128 4.75 -1.75 13.40
CA SER A 128 6.08 -1.31 13.82
C SER A 128 7.17 -1.91 12.93
N ILE A 129 8.26 -1.16 12.75
CA ILE A 129 9.47 -1.60 12.07
C ILE A 129 10.67 -1.27 12.97
N GLU A 130 11.37 -2.30 13.45
CA GLU A 130 12.51 -2.16 14.38
C GLU A 130 12.28 -1.20 15.57
N GLY A 131 11.07 -1.20 16.14
CA GLY A 131 10.71 -0.35 17.28
C GLY A 131 10.24 1.07 16.92
N HIS A 132 10.09 1.39 15.64
CA HIS A 132 9.42 2.61 15.16
C HIS A 132 7.95 2.30 14.87
N ASP A 133 7.05 2.97 15.58
CA ASP A 133 5.61 2.78 15.43
C ASP A 133 5.03 3.65 14.30
N PHE A 134 4.09 3.09 13.57
CA PHE A 134 3.25 3.77 12.61
C PHE A 134 1.80 3.56 13.00
N GLU A 135 1.06 4.65 13.19
CA GLU A 135 -0.34 4.62 13.59
C GLU A 135 -1.23 4.73 12.37
N LEU A 136 -2.10 3.74 12.16
CA LEU A 136 -3.11 3.75 11.12
C LEU A 136 -4.30 4.59 11.61
N ARG A 137 -4.43 5.79 11.04
CA ARG A 137 -5.42 6.80 11.45
C ARG A 137 -6.33 7.14 10.27
N GLY A 138 -7.48 7.77 10.56
CA GLY A 138 -8.47 8.17 9.55
C GLY A 138 -9.48 7.07 9.27
N GLY A 139 -10.16 7.15 8.12
CA GLY A 139 -11.05 6.06 7.68
C GLY A 139 -12.37 5.95 8.41
N ASP A 140 -12.88 7.06 8.96
CA ASP A 140 -14.18 7.06 9.61
C ASP A 140 -15.25 6.52 8.63
N PRO A 141 -15.91 5.38 8.96
CA PRO A 141 -16.75 4.66 8.01
C PRO A 141 -17.95 5.46 7.53
N ASP A 142 -18.42 6.41 8.33
CA ASP A 142 -19.62 7.20 8.08
C ASP A 142 -19.32 8.59 7.48
N LEU A 143 -18.07 9.07 7.63
CA LEU A 143 -17.67 10.40 7.18
C LEU A 143 -16.67 10.37 6.02
N LEU A 144 -15.61 9.56 6.12
CA LEU A 144 -14.42 9.67 5.26
C LEU A 144 -13.67 8.32 5.12
N TRP A 145 -14.36 7.26 4.72
CA TRP A 145 -13.84 5.88 4.59
C TRP A 145 -12.68 5.66 3.59
N ARG A 146 -12.13 6.72 2.98
CA ARG A 146 -11.00 6.68 2.03
C ARG A 146 -9.85 7.58 2.50
N THR A 147 -9.74 7.81 3.79
CA THR A 147 -8.79 8.78 4.36
C THR A 147 -7.85 8.15 5.36
N GLU A 148 -7.77 6.83 5.35
CA GLU A 148 -6.77 6.07 6.09
C GLU A 148 -5.37 6.44 5.65
N TYR A 149 -4.49 6.71 6.61
CA TYR A 149 -3.07 6.98 6.39
C TYR A 149 -2.27 6.45 7.58
N LEU A 150 -0.97 6.26 7.38
CA LEU A 150 -0.03 5.97 8.45
C LEU A 150 0.59 7.27 8.97
N TRP A 151 0.49 7.49 10.27
CA TRP A 151 1.18 8.56 10.99
C TRP A 151 2.43 8.01 11.68
N GLN A 152 3.58 8.56 11.34
CA GLN A 152 4.85 8.28 12.00
C GLN A 152 5.17 9.45 12.94
N PRO A 153 5.14 9.24 14.28
CA PRO A 153 5.25 10.34 15.24
C PRO A 153 6.66 10.92 15.41
N GLU A 154 7.72 10.11 15.32
CA GLU A 154 9.11 10.55 15.50
C GLU A 154 9.59 11.49 14.38
N ASP A 155 9.32 11.13 13.13
CA ASP A 155 9.65 11.89 11.91
C ASP A 155 8.55 12.89 11.53
N ARG A 156 7.39 12.83 12.22
CA ARG A 156 6.19 13.63 11.94
C ARG A 156 5.70 13.50 10.50
N ALA A 157 5.76 12.27 9.98
CA ALA A 157 5.42 11.96 8.61
C ALA A 157 4.02 11.37 8.49
N VAL A 158 3.32 11.70 7.41
CA VAL A 158 2.08 11.06 6.98
C VAL A 158 2.38 10.27 5.71
N VAL A 159 2.02 8.99 5.66
CA VAL A 159 2.35 8.08 4.57
C VAL A 159 1.11 7.32 4.10
N GLY A 160 0.94 7.21 2.78
CA GLY A 160 -0.17 6.47 2.15
C GLY A 160 -1.52 7.18 2.20
N GLY A 161 -2.56 6.50 1.73
CA GLY A 161 -3.92 7.02 1.70
C GLY A 161 -4.25 7.87 0.46
N VAL A 162 -5.55 8.00 0.19
CA VAL A 162 -6.07 8.62 -1.04
C VAL A 162 -5.85 10.14 -1.10
N LEU A 163 -5.57 10.81 0.03
CA LEU A 163 -5.46 12.27 0.09
C LEU A 163 -4.01 12.79 -0.07
N LEU A 164 -3.02 11.91 -0.07
CA LEU A 164 -1.62 12.30 -0.21
C LEU A 164 -1.19 12.16 -1.67
N PHE A 165 -1.18 13.28 -2.37
CA PHE A 165 -0.57 13.41 -3.70
C PHE A 165 0.58 14.43 -3.61
N ASP A 166 1.75 14.07 -4.16
CA ASP A 166 2.81 15.05 -4.39
C ASP A 166 2.43 15.91 -5.59
N GLY A 167 1.77 17.04 -5.31
CA GLY A 167 1.32 18.01 -6.29
C GLY A 167 -0.20 18.07 -6.46
N LEU A 168 -0.75 19.26 -6.29
CA LEU A 168 -2.10 19.60 -6.77
C LEU A 168 -2.16 19.31 -8.28
N PRO A 169 -3.20 18.61 -8.79
CA PRO A 169 -3.54 18.74 -10.20
C PRO A 169 -3.73 20.23 -10.45
N ALA A 170 -2.95 20.82 -11.35
CA ALA A 170 -3.24 22.15 -11.83
C ALA A 170 -4.70 22.15 -12.29
N ALA A 171 -5.55 22.91 -11.60
CA ALA A 171 -6.92 23.12 -12.02
C ALA A 171 -6.83 23.66 -13.46
N GLY A 172 -7.25 22.83 -14.42
CA GLY A 172 -7.37 23.25 -15.80
C GLY A 172 -8.28 24.47 -15.84
N THR A 173 -7.70 25.63 -16.11
CA THR A 173 -8.46 26.80 -16.50
C THR A 173 -9.02 26.51 -17.88
N GLY A 174 -10.30 26.12 -17.91
CA GLY A 174 -11.15 26.34 -19.08
C GLY A 174 -11.50 27.81 -19.23
#